data_AF-A0A1Y2BHW8-F1
#
_entry.id   AF-A0A1Y2BHW8-F1
#
_cell.length_a   1.000
_cell.length_b   1.000
_cell.length_c   1.000
_cell.angle_alpha   90.00
_cell.angle_beta   90.00
_cell.angle_gamma   90.00
#
_symmetry.space_group_name_H-M   'P 1'
#
loop_
_entity.id
_entity.type
_entity.pdbx_description
1 polymer ?
#
loop_
_entity_poly.entity_id
_entity_poly.type
_entity_poly.pdbx_seq_one_letter_code
_entity_poly.pdbx_strand_id
1 'polypeptide(L)'
;MEPRASVEWAKGHLTDAQVESIKAFVGSAIVTLVLWNGFPPIGTRDVWSWDEDKDGEIKTNDKGQPMGQWKKKIRWLPVLYPFKILTVFYHEISHAIVGRLTGGKPTFVMVDPYEGGLTEFALPPHKQPEPKSTLAAGYIGSCVFGCALIFAGCEFLSSIL
;
A
#
# COMPACT_ATOMS: atom_id res chain seq x y z
N MET A 1 41.08 -19.29 -27.44
CA MET A 1 39.71 -18.75 -27.47
C MET A 1 38.82 -19.87 -26.98
N GLU A 2 38.57 -19.93 -25.67
CA GLU A 2 37.76 -21.01 -25.09
C GLU A 2 36.28 -20.82 -25.44
N PRO A 3 35.53 -21.90 -25.70
CA PRO A 3 34.13 -21.80 -26.07
C PRO A 3 33.29 -21.39 -24.85
N ARG A 4 32.55 -20.29 -25.02
CA ARG A 4 31.55 -19.79 -24.06
C ARG A 4 30.49 -20.88 -23.88
N ALA A 5 30.42 -21.47 -22.69
CA ALA A 5 29.45 -22.51 -22.36
C ALA A 5 28.03 -22.04 -22.73
N SER A 6 27.38 -22.79 -23.63
CA SER A 6 25.97 -22.61 -23.94
C SER A 6 25.17 -22.95 -22.70
N VAL A 7 24.68 -21.91 -22.01
CA VAL A 7 23.76 -22.06 -20.87
C VAL A 7 22.46 -22.63 -21.43
N GLU A 8 22.36 -23.96 -21.45
CA GLU A 8 21.11 -24.66 -21.63
C GLU A 8 20.19 -24.21 -20.49
N TRP A 9 19.17 -23.45 -20.86
CA TRP A 9 18.05 -23.09 -19.99
C TRP A 9 17.37 -24.39 -19.54
N ALA A 10 17.86 -24.95 -18.44
CA ALA A 10 17.37 -26.18 -17.86
C ALA A 10 15.92 -25.97 -17.43
N LYS A 11 14.99 -26.52 -18.21
CA LYS A 11 13.58 -26.72 -17.85
C LYS A 11 13.52 -27.71 -16.67
N GLY A 12 13.84 -27.25 -15.47
CA GLY A 12 13.67 -28.06 -14.25
C GLY A 12 14.61 -27.78 -13.09
N HIS A 13 15.66 -26.97 -13.24
CA HIS A 13 16.59 -26.67 -12.14
C HIS A 13 16.69 -25.15 -11.95
N LEU A 14 16.11 -24.63 -10.88
CA LEU A 14 16.28 -23.23 -10.49
C LEU A 14 17.76 -23.02 -10.14
N THR A 15 18.34 -21.89 -10.58
CA THR A 15 19.69 -21.50 -10.15
C THR A 15 19.71 -21.22 -8.65
N ASP A 16 20.86 -21.38 -7.99
CA ASP A 16 20.99 -21.12 -6.55
C ASP A 16 20.53 -19.69 -6.20
N ALA A 17 20.81 -18.72 -7.07
CA ALA A 17 20.31 -17.34 -6.93
C ALA A 17 18.77 -17.25 -6.97
N GLN A 18 18.11 -17.99 -7.87
CA GLN A 18 16.66 -18.05 -7.94
C GLN A 18 16.08 -18.72 -6.68
N VAL A 19 16.69 -19.80 -6.21
CA VAL A 19 16.25 -20.51 -4.99
C VAL A 19 16.38 -19.61 -3.77
N GLU A 20 17.51 -18.91 -3.61
CA GLU A 20 17.72 -17.97 -2.50
C GLU A 20 16.78 -16.77 -2.57
N SER A 21 16.52 -16.23 -3.78
CA SER A 21 15.54 -15.14 -3.95
C SER A 21 14.11 -15.57 -3.61
N ILE A 22 13.71 -16.80 -3.95
CA ILE A 22 12.39 -17.36 -3.61
C ILE A 22 12.29 -17.57 -2.10
N LYS A 23 13.34 -18.11 -1.46
CA LYS A 23 13.38 -18.26 0.01
C LYS A 23 13.28 -16.91 0.71
N ALA A 24 14.00 -15.89 0.24
CA ALA A 24 13.95 -14.54 0.79
C ALA A 24 12.55 -13.91 0.59
N PHE A 25 11.96 -14.06 -0.59
CA PHE A 25 10.62 -13.55 -0.88
C PHE A 25 9.56 -14.21 0.00
N VAL A 26 9.51 -15.55 0.04
CA VAL A 26 8.55 -16.29 0.87
C VAL A 26 8.79 -16.06 2.36
N GLY A 27 10.05 -16.01 2.80
CA GLY A 27 10.41 -15.71 4.18
C GLY A 27 9.97 -14.30 4.60
N SER A 28 10.20 -13.30 3.75
CA SER A 28 9.74 -11.93 3.99
C SER A 28 8.21 -11.81 3.99
N ALA A 29 7.51 -12.57 3.13
CA ALA A 29 6.05 -12.62 3.12
C ALA A 29 5.48 -13.26 4.38
N ILE A 30 6.10 -14.34 4.90
CA ILE A 30 5.72 -14.97 6.16
C ILE A 30 5.98 -14.02 7.34
N VAL A 31 7.16 -13.42 7.43
CA VAL A 31 7.48 -12.43 8.47
C VAL A 31 6.50 -11.26 8.42
N THR A 32 6.21 -10.76 7.21
CA THR A 32 5.22 -9.72 7.01
C THR A 32 3.86 -10.21 7.49
N LEU A 33 3.33 -11.36 7.07
CA LEU A 33 2.03 -11.87 7.49
C LEU A 33 1.95 -12.14 9.01
N VAL A 34 3.03 -12.60 9.63
CA VAL A 34 3.10 -12.86 11.08
C VAL A 34 3.13 -11.54 11.86
N LEU A 35 3.92 -10.56 11.42
CA LEU A 35 3.96 -9.22 12.03
C LEU A 35 2.70 -8.40 11.69
N TRP A 36 2.09 -8.67 10.53
CA TRP A 36 0.89 -8.01 10.00
C TRP A 36 -0.40 -8.56 10.63
N ASN A 37 -0.40 -9.78 11.19
CA ASN A 37 -1.46 -10.27 12.08
C ASN A 37 -1.60 -9.47 13.40
N GLY A 38 -0.90 -8.33 13.52
CA GLY A 38 -1.39 -7.22 14.32
C GLY A 38 -0.88 -7.20 15.76
N PHE A 39 0.44 -7.25 15.96
CA PHE A 39 1.00 -6.88 17.27
C PHE A 39 2.26 -6.03 17.15
N PRO A 40 2.12 -4.73 17.46
CA PRO A 40 2.76 -4.21 18.66
C PRO A 40 1.77 -4.11 19.83
N PRO A 41 2.13 -4.56 21.06
CA PRO A 41 1.48 -4.06 22.26
C PRO A 41 1.94 -2.62 22.41
N ILE A 42 1.04 -1.69 22.15
CA ILE A 42 0.91 -0.34 22.73
C ILE A 42 -0.02 0.38 21.75
N GLY A 43 -1.27 0.42 22.19
CA GLY A 43 -2.44 0.48 21.34
C GLY A 43 -2.58 1.76 20.54
N THR A 44 -3.09 1.58 19.32
CA THR A 44 -4.04 2.50 18.71
C THR A 44 -5.01 1.66 17.89
N ARG A 45 -5.97 1.03 18.58
CA ARG A 45 -7.31 0.93 18.01
C ARG A 45 -7.79 2.37 17.86
N ASP A 46 -8.50 2.69 16.78
CA ASP A 46 -9.24 3.94 16.67
C ASP A 46 -10.35 3.92 17.73
N VAL A 47 -9.99 4.23 18.96
CA VAL A 47 -10.94 4.37 20.06
C VAL A 47 -11.46 5.79 19.96
N TRP A 48 -12.66 5.91 19.40
CA TRP A 48 -13.51 7.07 19.62
C TRP A 48 -13.85 7.09 21.11
N SER A 49 -13.01 7.75 21.92
CA SER A 49 -13.24 7.89 23.35
C SER A 49 -13.93 9.21 23.60
N TRP A 50 -15.11 9.16 24.21
CA TRP A 50 -15.63 10.31 24.93
C TRP A 50 -14.86 10.41 26.25
N ASP A 51 -14.50 11.62 26.68
CA ASP A 51 -13.98 11.83 28.04
C ASP A 51 -15.13 11.60 29.01
N GLU A 52 -15.25 10.39 29.54
CA GLU A 52 -16.01 10.14 30.76
C GLU A 52 -15.09 10.58 31.92
N ASP A 53 -15.53 11.59 32.68
CA ASP A 53 -14.87 11.90 33.95
C ASP A 53 -14.90 10.65 34.85
N LYS A 54 -14.00 10.57 35.82
CA LYS A 54 -13.90 9.42 36.76
C LYS A 54 -15.19 9.12 37.55
N ASP A 55 -16.16 10.03 37.48
CA ASP A 55 -17.44 9.99 38.18
C ASP A 55 -18.64 9.73 37.24
N GLY A 56 -18.42 9.56 35.92
CA GLY A 56 -19.45 9.20 34.94
C GLY A 56 -20.36 10.35 34.48
N GLU A 57 -20.03 11.60 34.81
CA GLU A 57 -20.83 12.77 34.42
C GLU A 57 -20.42 13.37 33.07
N ILE A 58 -21.38 13.55 32.17
CA ILE A 58 -21.18 14.23 30.89
C ILE A 58 -21.17 15.74 31.14
N LYS A 59 -20.01 16.40 31.08
CA LYS A 59 -19.94 17.87 31.22
C LYS A 59 -20.74 18.53 30.11
N THR A 60 -21.67 19.40 30.47
CA THR A 60 -22.39 20.27 29.55
C THR A 60 -21.96 21.72 29.70
N ASN A 61 -21.99 22.50 28.62
CA ASN A 61 -21.72 23.94 28.70
C ASN A 61 -22.89 24.67 29.38
N ASP A 62 -22.76 25.97 29.64
CA ASP A 62 -23.83 26.80 30.24
C ASP A 62 -25.15 26.80 29.44
N LYS A 63 -25.15 26.22 28.23
CA LYS A 63 -26.30 26.02 27.33
C LYS A 63 -26.80 24.57 27.30
N GLY A 64 -26.30 23.69 28.16
CA GLY A 64 -26.71 22.28 28.24
C GLY A 64 -26.15 21.38 27.12
N GLN A 65 -25.15 21.82 26.37
CA GLN A 65 -24.55 21.03 25.27
C GLN A 65 -23.36 20.21 25.77
N PRO A 66 -23.22 18.94 25.39
CA PRO A 66 -22.10 18.10 25.83
C PRO A 66 -20.76 18.68 25.37
N MET A 67 -19.84 18.92 26.31
CA MET A 67 -18.50 19.48 26.09
C MET A 67 -17.43 18.39 25.91
N GLY A 68 -17.70 17.40 25.05
CA GLY A 68 -16.68 16.42 24.66
C GLY A 68 -15.72 16.99 23.62
N GLN A 69 -14.41 16.87 23.83
CA GLN A 69 -13.41 17.23 22.81
C GLN A 69 -12.94 16.01 22.02
N TRP A 70 -13.05 16.09 20.70
CA TRP A 70 -12.49 15.09 19.79
C TRP A 70 -10.96 15.24 19.71
N LYS A 71 -10.20 14.38 20.39
CA LYS A 71 -8.74 14.36 20.25
C LYS A 71 -8.29 13.32 19.24
N LYS A 72 -7.92 13.79 18.05
CA LYS A 72 -7.22 12.98 17.03
C LYS A 72 -5.80 12.71 17.50
N LYS A 73 -5.53 11.52 18.05
CA LYS A 73 -4.17 11.12 18.43
C LYS A 73 -3.45 10.59 17.20
N ILE A 74 -2.84 11.50 16.44
CA ILE A 74 -1.96 11.19 15.30
C ILE A 74 -0.87 10.23 15.79
N ARG A 75 -0.75 9.05 15.17
CA ARG A 75 0.34 8.11 15.45
C ARG A 75 1.53 8.40 14.55
N TRP A 76 2.67 8.55 15.20
CA TRP A 76 3.89 9.16 14.69
C TRP A 76 4.79 8.13 14.02
N LEU A 77 4.82 8.13 12.69
CA LEU A 77 5.99 7.80 11.88
C LEU A 77 6.05 8.79 10.72
N PRO A 78 6.42 10.06 11.00
CA PRO A 78 6.39 11.14 10.00
C PRO A 78 7.25 10.82 8.76
N VAL A 79 8.28 9.99 8.92
CA VAL A 79 9.16 9.56 7.83
C VAL A 79 8.48 8.55 6.89
N LEU A 80 7.59 7.68 7.38
CA LEU A 80 6.90 6.69 6.54
C LEU A 80 5.62 7.21 5.90
N TYR A 81 5.04 8.29 6.44
CA TYR A 81 3.87 8.94 5.87
C TYR A 81 3.99 9.26 4.36
N PRO A 82 5.08 9.90 3.86
CA PRO A 82 5.22 10.15 2.43
C PRO A 82 5.27 8.86 1.60
N PHE A 83 5.93 7.80 2.07
CA PHE A 83 5.96 6.51 1.38
C PHE A 83 4.59 5.83 1.35
N LYS A 84 3.82 5.97 2.43
CA LYS A 84 2.45 5.45 2.50
C LYS A 84 1.54 6.13 1.49
N ILE A 85 1.51 7.46 1.46
CA ILE A 85 0.72 8.23 0.49
C ILE A 85 1.18 7.95 -0.95
N LEU A 86 2.49 7.82 -1.18
CA LEU A 86 3.04 7.44 -2.48
C LEU A 86 2.57 6.04 -2.93
N THR A 87 2.49 5.09 -2.01
CA THR A 87 2.03 3.72 -2.31
C THR A 87 0.56 3.71 -2.70
N VAL A 88 -0.27 4.50 -2.01
CA VAL A 88 -1.69 4.70 -2.35
C VAL A 88 -1.83 5.39 -3.70
N PHE A 89 -1.00 6.40 -3.99
CA PHE A 89 -0.99 7.05 -5.30
C PHE A 89 -0.71 6.06 -6.45
N TYR A 90 0.32 5.20 -6.30
CA TYR A 90 0.59 4.15 -7.29
C TYR A 90 -0.51 3.10 -7.38
N HIS A 91 -1.20 2.80 -6.27
CA HIS A 91 -2.37 1.91 -6.25
C HIS A 91 -3.47 2.44 -7.16
N GLU A 92 -3.86 3.70 -6.97
CA GLU A 92 -4.94 4.32 -7.72
C GLU A 92 -4.59 4.58 -9.19
N ILE A 93 -3.35 4.98 -9.47
CA ILE A 93 -2.90 5.11 -10.87
C ILE A 93 -2.94 3.77 -11.62
N SER A 94 -2.66 2.67 -10.94
CA SER A 94 -2.66 1.35 -11.57
C SER A 94 -4.08 0.91 -11.95
N HIS A 95 -5.08 1.22 -11.11
CA HIS A 95 -6.49 1.12 -11.47
C HIS A 95 -6.80 1.95 -12.72
N ALA A 96 -6.35 3.20 -12.78
CA ALA A 96 -6.59 4.08 -13.92
C ALA A 96 -5.93 3.58 -15.22
N ILE A 97 -4.70 3.07 -15.15
CA ILE A 97 -3.96 2.54 -16.31
C ILE A 97 -4.67 1.29 -16.87
N VAL A 98 -4.92 0.29 -16.03
CA VAL A 98 -5.57 -0.95 -16.47
C VAL A 98 -7.01 -0.68 -16.91
N GLY A 99 -7.72 0.19 -16.20
CA GLY A 99 -9.04 0.64 -16.61
C GLY A 99 -9.03 1.32 -17.98
N ARG A 100 -8.01 2.14 -18.28
CA ARG A 100 -7.83 2.73 -19.62
C ARG A 100 -7.57 1.66 -20.69
N LEU A 101 -6.71 0.68 -20.40
CA LEU A 101 -6.37 -0.40 -21.34
C LEU A 101 -7.55 -1.32 -21.64
N THR A 102 -8.44 -1.54 -20.69
CA THR A 102 -9.66 -2.36 -20.87
C THR A 102 -10.80 -1.61 -21.58
N GLY A 103 -10.61 -0.31 -21.83
CA GLY A 103 -11.52 0.55 -22.58
C GLY A 103 -12.34 1.51 -21.72
N GLY A 104 -12.12 1.52 -20.40
CA GLY A 104 -12.60 2.55 -19.49
C GLY A 104 -11.99 3.92 -19.81
N LYS A 105 -12.69 4.98 -19.40
CA LYS A 105 -12.17 6.34 -19.43
C LYS A 105 -12.04 6.85 -17.99
N PRO A 106 -10.85 6.79 -17.38
CA PRO A 106 -10.64 7.36 -16.04
C PRO A 106 -10.92 8.86 -16.09
N THR A 107 -11.72 9.36 -15.15
CA THR A 107 -12.10 10.78 -15.06
C THR A 107 -11.18 11.52 -14.12
N PHE A 108 -11.00 10.99 -12.90
CA PHE A 108 -10.04 11.51 -11.94
C PHE A 108 -9.52 10.40 -11.02
N VAL A 109 -8.37 10.70 -10.42
CA VAL A 109 -7.75 9.91 -9.36
C VAL A 109 -7.60 10.82 -8.16
N MET A 110 -8.16 10.42 -7.02
CA MET A 110 -8.05 11.12 -5.74
C MET A 110 -7.20 10.29 -4.78
N VAL A 111 -6.33 10.97 -4.03
CA VAL A 111 -5.59 10.38 -2.91
C VAL A 111 -5.99 11.13 -1.65
N ASP A 112 -6.50 10.39 -0.67
CA ASP A 112 -6.95 10.93 0.60
C ASP A 112 -5.78 10.99 1.60
N PRO A 113 -5.52 12.15 2.24
CA PRO A 113 -4.55 12.29 3.32
C PRO A 113 -4.78 11.33 4.51
N TYR A 114 -5.99 10.80 4.65
CA TYR A 114 -6.46 9.82 5.64
C TYR A 114 -6.34 8.36 5.14
N GLU A 115 -5.30 8.06 4.37
CA GLU A 115 -4.85 6.71 4.02
C GLU A 115 -5.66 5.98 2.94
N GLY A 116 -6.56 6.67 2.23
CA GLY A 116 -7.39 6.12 1.17
C GLY A 116 -7.13 6.70 -0.21
N GLY A 117 -7.82 6.16 -1.21
CA GLY A 117 -7.78 6.64 -2.58
C GLY A 117 -9.08 6.30 -3.30
N LEU A 118 -9.36 7.02 -4.38
CA LEU A 118 -10.50 6.74 -5.25
C LEU A 118 -10.14 7.01 -6.70
N THR A 119 -10.34 5.99 -7.54
CA THR A 119 -10.28 6.10 -8.99
C THR A 119 -11.67 6.02 -9.58
N GLU A 120 -12.10 7.10 -10.24
CA GLU A 120 -13.41 7.16 -10.89
C GLU A 120 -13.29 6.95 -12.41
N PHE A 121 -14.28 6.25 -12.96
CA PHE A 121 -14.41 6.02 -14.39
C PHE A 121 -15.68 6.70 -14.93
N ALA A 122 -15.61 7.16 -16.17
CA ALA A 122 -16.71 7.85 -16.82
C ALA A 122 -17.97 6.98 -16.90
N LEU A 123 -19.11 7.57 -16.56
CA LEU A 123 -20.42 6.93 -16.62
C LEU A 123 -20.90 6.72 -18.08
N PRO A 124 -21.95 5.89 -18.31
CA PRO A 124 -22.52 5.70 -19.65
C PRO A 124 -22.83 7.02 -20.36
N PRO A 125 -22.62 7.14 -21.69
CA PRO A 125 -22.44 6.07 -22.68
C PRO A 125 -21.00 5.53 -22.83
N HIS A 126 -20.07 5.94 -21.98
CA HIS A 126 -18.70 5.46 -22.05
C HIS A 126 -18.60 3.97 -21.65
N LYS A 127 -17.72 3.24 -22.35
CA LYS A 127 -17.42 1.84 -22.04
C LYS A 127 -16.81 1.75 -20.65
N GLN A 128 -17.32 0.84 -19.83
CA GLN A 128 -16.78 0.55 -18.50
C GLN A 128 -15.52 -0.30 -18.61
N PRO A 129 -14.54 -0.12 -17.71
CA PRO A 129 -13.36 -0.98 -17.63
C PRO A 129 -13.75 -2.40 -17.22
N GLU A 130 -12.89 -3.37 -17.53
CA GLU A 130 -13.11 -4.75 -17.13
C GLU A 130 -12.86 -4.89 -15.62
N PRO A 131 -13.85 -5.33 -14.82
CA PRO A 131 -13.75 -5.26 -13.37
C PRO A 131 -12.66 -6.17 -12.79
N LYS A 132 -12.45 -7.38 -13.31
CA LYS A 132 -11.54 -8.35 -12.67
C LYS A 132 -10.09 -7.89 -12.71
N SER A 133 -9.66 -7.38 -13.86
CA SER A 133 -8.32 -6.85 -14.08
C SER A 133 -8.13 -5.51 -13.38
N THR A 134 -9.12 -4.63 -13.44
CA THR A 134 -9.04 -3.32 -12.78
C THR A 134 -8.95 -3.52 -11.26
N LEU A 135 -9.80 -4.33 -10.63
CA LEU A 135 -9.78 -4.53 -9.17
C LEU A 135 -8.43 -5.08 -8.65
N ALA A 136 -7.78 -5.95 -9.43
CA ALA A 136 -6.47 -6.49 -9.08
C ALA A 136 -5.31 -5.52 -9.39
N ALA A 137 -5.50 -4.56 -10.30
CA ALA A 137 -4.47 -3.68 -10.81
C ALA A 137 -3.82 -2.84 -9.71
N GLY A 138 -4.59 -2.36 -8.74
CA GLY A 138 -4.06 -1.57 -7.64
C GLY A 138 -3.00 -2.31 -6.83
N TYR A 139 -3.28 -3.55 -6.40
CA TYR A 139 -2.31 -4.34 -5.62
C TYR A 139 -1.08 -4.73 -6.45
N ILE A 140 -1.30 -5.16 -7.69
CA ILE A 140 -0.19 -5.56 -8.58
C ILE A 140 0.72 -4.36 -8.85
N GLY A 141 0.13 -3.21 -9.16
CA GLY A 141 0.85 -1.97 -9.41
C GLY A 141 1.67 -1.52 -8.21
N SER A 142 1.07 -1.44 -7.02
CA SER A 142 1.80 -1.10 -5.79
C SER A 142 3.01 -2.00 -5.56
N CYS A 143 2.89 -3.32 -5.81
CA CYS A 143 4.01 -4.25 -5.69
C CYS A 143 5.10 -3.98 -6.73
N VAL A 144 4.74 -3.78 -8.00
CA VAL A 144 5.71 -3.52 -9.08
C VAL A 144 6.49 -2.24 -8.82
N PHE A 145 5.81 -1.13 -8.49
CA PHE A 145 6.47 0.13 -8.18
C PHE A 145 7.29 0.05 -6.90
N GLY A 146 6.79 -0.65 -5.86
CA GLY A 146 7.55 -0.90 -4.63
C GLY A 146 8.85 -1.65 -4.90
N CYS A 147 8.80 -2.74 -5.67
CA CYS A 147 9.99 -3.47 -6.09
C CYS A 147 10.94 -2.57 -6.89
N ALA A 148 10.44 -1.80 -7.87
CA ALA A 148 11.26 -0.92 -8.69
C ALA A 148 12.00 0.15 -7.86
N LEU A 149 11.35 0.73 -6.85
CA LEU A 149 11.97 1.69 -5.94
C LEU A 149 13.09 1.05 -5.10
N ILE A 150 12.90 -0.21 -4.65
CA ILE A 150 13.93 -0.95 -3.92
C ILE A 150 15.13 -1.23 -4.85
N PHE A 151 14.87 -1.73 -6.07
CA PHE A 151 15.93 -1.99 -7.05
C PHE A 151 16.73 -0.72 -7.40
N ALA A 152 16.05 0.38 -7.70
CA ALA A 152 16.69 1.66 -8.00
C ALA A 152 17.53 2.18 -6.81
N GLY A 153 17.04 2.01 -5.58
CA GLY A 153 17.80 2.36 -4.38
C GLY A 153 19.08 1.53 -4.23
N CYS A 154 19.01 0.22 -4.49
CA CYS A 154 20.16 -0.69 -4.44
C CYS A 154 21.20 -0.42 -5.55
N GLU A 155 20.74 -0.08 -6.76
CA GLU A 155 21.64 0.29 -7.87
C GLU A 155 22.36 1.60 -7.59
N PHE A 156 21.66 2.60 -7.07
CA PHE A 156 22.27 3.88 -6.67
C PHE A 156 23.38 3.67 -5.63
N LEU A 157 23.13 2.86 -4.59
CA LEU A 157 24.14 2.57 -3.57
C LEU A 157 25.34 1.81 -4.13
N SER A 158 25.10 0.83 -5.01
CA SER A 158 26.15 0.05 -5.69
C SER A 158 26.99 0.91 -6.64
N SER A 159 26.46 2.04 -7.12
CA SER A 159 27.17 2.94 -8.04
C SER A 159 28.08 3.97 -7.35
N ILE A 160 27.90 4.18 -6.03
CA ILE A 160 28.65 5.16 -5.22
C ILE A 160 29.75 4.50 -4.38
N LEU A 161 29.62 3.20 -4.10
CA LEU A 161 30.65 2.37 -3.44
C LEU A 161 31.65 1.81 -4.44
#